data_AF-A0A078JY04-F1
#
_entry.id   AF-A0A078JY04-F1
#
_cell.length_a   1.000
_cell.length_b   1.000
_cell.length_c   1.000
_cell.angle_alpha   90.00
_cell.angle_beta   90.00
_cell.angle_gamma   90.00
#
_symmetry.space_group_name_H-M   'P 1'
#
loop_
_entity.id
_entity.type
_entity.pdbx_description
1 polymer ?
#
loop_
_entity_poly.entity_id
_entity_poly.type
_entity_poly.pdbx_seq_one_letter_code
_entity_poly.pdbx_strand_id
1 'polypeptide(L)'
;MKLYLWDQAAVDFCKKFKSSDNTPSVILVTTVYPKRLGGTVALTSMTSSRVFLDYDVQPTKEYIGWYVKNLLLTHCLRMLSLCALRQSMMLSMTLLGII
;
A
#
# COMPACT_ATOMS: atom_id res chain seq x y z
N MET A 1 2.90 1.03 12.97
CA MET A 1 3.91 2.11 12.83
C MET A 1 3.16 3.44 12.70
N LYS A 2 3.65 4.53 13.29
CA LYS A 2 2.99 5.85 13.23
C LYS A 2 3.95 6.88 12.64
N LEU A 3 3.43 7.83 11.85
CA LEU A 3 4.17 8.97 11.30
C LEU A 3 3.55 10.26 11.84
N TYR A 4 4.37 11.11 12.46
CA TYR A 4 3.98 12.42 12.97
C TYR A 4 4.58 13.51 12.11
N LEU A 5 3.72 14.38 11.57
CA LEU A 5 4.12 15.57 10.82
C LEU A 5 3.97 16.80 11.70
N TRP A 6 4.96 17.68 11.63
CA TRP A 6 5.04 18.93 12.37
C TRP A 6 5.44 20.08 11.45
N ASP A 7 5.22 21.31 11.93
CA ASP A 7 5.65 22.55 11.29
C ASP A 7 5.29 22.61 9.80
N GLN A 8 6.26 23.03 8.98
CA GLN A 8 6.08 23.21 7.54
C GLN A 8 5.66 21.91 6.83
N ALA A 9 6.16 20.75 7.26
CA ALA A 9 5.79 19.48 6.65
C ALA A 9 4.30 19.14 6.85
N ALA A 10 3.74 19.49 8.02
CA ALA A 10 2.31 19.33 8.27
C ALA A 10 1.47 20.32 7.45
N VAL A 11 1.93 21.57 7.32
CA VAL A 11 1.28 22.60 6.49
C VAL A 11 1.26 22.19 5.02
N ASP A 12 2.40 21.75 4.49
CA ASP A 12 2.53 21.32 3.10
C ASP A 12 1.67 20.10 2.81
N PHE A 13 1.67 19.11 3.72
CA PHE A 13 0.77 17.97 3.63
C PHE A 13 -0.71 18.42 3.61
N CYS A 14 -1.12 19.28 4.55
CA CYS A 14 -2.50 19.72 4.65
C CYS A 14 -2.96 20.48 3.39
N LYS A 15 -2.09 21.34 2.84
CA LYS A 15 -2.36 22.05 1.58
C LYS A 15 -2.55 21.06 0.43
N LYS A 16 -1.60 20.13 0.25
CA LYS A 16 -1.67 19.13 -0.83
C LYS A 16 -2.87 18.20 -0.70
N PHE A 17 -3.17 17.75 0.52
CA PHE A 17 -4.31 16.88 0.81
C PHE A 17 -5.66 17.58 0.59
N LYS A 18 -5.74 18.88 0.83
CA LYS A 18 -6.97 19.65 0.54
C LYS A 18 -7.13 19.97 -0.94
N SER A 19 -6.02 20.11 -1.68
CA SER A 19 -6.06 20.34 -3.12
C SER A 19 -6.20 19.06 -3.94
N SER A 20 -6.07 17.88 -3.35
CA SER A 20 -6.23 16.62 -4.08
C SER A 20 -7.70 16.31 -4.31
N ASP A 21 -8.07 16.04 -5.56
CA ASP A 21 -9.43 15.66 -5.96
C ASP A 21 -9.89 14.36 -5.28
N ASN A 22 -8.94 13.49 -4.94
CA ASN A 22 -9.18 12.20 -4.31
C ASN A 22 -8.33 12.04 -3.06
N THR A 23 -8.75 11.13 -2.17
CA THR A 23 -7.92 10.78 -1.01
C THR A 23 -6.63 10.11 -1.49
N PRO A 24 -5.45 10.65 -1.15
CA PRO A 24 -4.20 10.10 -1.61
C PRO A 24 -3.98 8.69 -1.05
N SER A 25 -3.52 7.78 -1.91
CA SER A 25 -3.29 6.37 -1.56
C SER A 25 -1.88 6.13 -1.04
N VAL A 26 -0.92 6.95 -1.49
CA VAL A 26 0.50 6.81 -1.15
C VAL A 26 1.05 8.15 -0.69
N ILE A 27 1.77 8.12 0.44
CA ILE A 27 2.49 9.25 0.99
C ILE A 27 3.96 8.87 1.09
N LEU A 28 4.83 9.68 0.49
CA LEU A 28 6.27 9.62 0.67
C LEU A 28 6.72 10.81 1.51
N VAL A 29 7.44 10.52 2.59
CA VAL A 29 8.07 11.55 3.42
C VAL A 29 9.57 11.32 3.45
N THR A 30 10.33 12.33 3.05
CA THR A 30 11.78 12.31 3.10
C THR A 30 12.29 12.80 4.45
N THR A 31 13.50 12.36 4.81
CA THR A 31 14.23 12.83 6.00
C THR A 31 13.40 12.80 7.27
N VAL A 32 13.15 11.59 7.77
CA VAL A 32 12.37 11.33 8.98
C VAL A 32 13.28 10.92 10.14
N TYR A 33 12.91 11.32 11.35
CA TYR A 33 13.59 10.91 12.57
C TYR A 33 12.86 9.72 13.20
N PRO A 34 13.47 8.53 13.29
CA PRO A 34 12.88 7.38 13.97
C PRO A 34 13.01 7.53 15.49
N LYS A 35 11.91 7.32 16.20
CA LYS A 35 11.86 7.31 17.66
C LYS A 35 11.09 6.09 18.15
N ARG A 36 11.51 5.51 19.28
CA ARG A 36 10.73 4.50 20.00
C ARG A 36 9.89 5.20 21.07
N LEU A 37 8.56 5.06 20.96
CA LEU A 37 7.59 5.60 21.91
C LEU A 37 6.74 4.45 22.43
N GLY A 38 6.83 4.14 23.73
CA GLY A 38 6.06 3.06 24.35
C GLY A 38 6.28 1.69 23.67
N GLY A 39 7.52 1.37 23.31
CA GLY A 39 7.87 0.12 22.61
C GLY A 39 7.53 0.08 21.11
N THR A 40 6.81 1.08 20.58
CA THR A 40 6.46 1.16 19.15
C THR A 40 7.39 2.12 18.41
N VAL A 41 7.81 1.75 17.19
CA VAL A 41 8.54 2.66 16.29
C VAL A 41 7.59 3.69 15.71
N ALA A 42 7.94 4.95 15.91
CA ALA A 42 7.32 6.12 15.33
C ALA A 42 8.33 6.88 14.47
N LEU A 43 7.87 7.45 13.37
CA LEU A 43 8.63 8.41 12.57
C LEU A 43 8.11 9.81 12.87
N THR A 44 9.01 10.76 13.02
CA THR A 44 8.69 12.18 13.18
C THR A 44 9.31 12.97 12.05
N SER A 45 8.57 13.92 11.47
CA SER A 45 9.11 14.87 10.51
C SER A 45 10.13 15.80 11.15
N MET A 46 11.10 16.22 10.36
CA MET A 46 12.09 17.24 10.66
C MET A 46 11.85 18.48 9.78
N THR A 47 12.52 19.59 10.06
CA THR A 47 12.45 20.80 9.22
C THR A 47 12.87 20.55 7.76
N SER A 48 13.76 19.60 7.54
CA SER A 48 14.20 19.15 6.22
C SER A 48 13.28 18.12 5.57
N SER A 49 12.23 17.66 6.26
CA SER A 49 11.26 16.73 5.68
C SER A 49 10.52 17.38 4.52
N ARG A 50 10.24 16.57 3.51
CA ARG A 50 9.37 16.94 2.38
C ARG A 50 8.31 15.87 2.23
N VAL A 51 7.09 16.28 1.93
CA VAL A 51 5.94 15.39 1.78
C VAL A 51 5.51 15.38 0.32
N PHE A 52 5.38 14.18 -0.24
CA PHE A 52 4.94 13.93 -1.61
C PHE A 52 3.76 12.96 -1.60
N LEU A 53 2.76 13.23 -2.43
CA LEU A 53 1.55 12.43 -2.56
C LEU A 53 1.49 11.75 -3.92
N ASP A 54 1.02 10.50 -3.96
CA ASP A 54 0.69 9.71 -5.16
C ASP A 54 1.62 9.88 -6.38
N TYR A 55 1.29 10.79 -7.30
CA TYR A 55 2.01 10.96 -8.57
C TYR A 55 2.95 12.18 -8.54
N ASP A 56 3.25 12.74 -7.38
CA ASP A 56 4.14 13.90 -7.20
C ASP A 56 5.57 13.62 -7.72
N VAL A 57 6.11 12.41 -7.47
CA VAL A 57 7.50 12.06 -7.79
C VAL A 57 7.63 10.65 -8.36
N GLN A 58 8.70 10.37 -9.10
CA GLN A 58 8.90 9.05 -9.72
C GLN A 58 8.79 7.88 -8.72
N PRO A 59 9.38 7.93 -7.51
CA PRO A 59 9.28 6.82 -6.56
C PRO A 59 7.85 6.46 -6.16
N THR A 60 6.96 7.45 -6.00
CA THR A 60 5.57 7.20 -5.61
C THR A 60 4.76 6.66 -6.78
N LYS A 61 5.04 7.10 -8.02
CA LYS A 61 4.46 6.52 -9.26
C LYS A 61 4.86 5.06 -9.44
N GLU A 62 6.14 4.76 -9.27
CA GLU A 62 6.68 3.40 -9.38
C GLU A 62 6.08 2.48 -8.32
N TYR A 63 5.97 2.96 -7.08
CA TYR A 63 5.35 2.20 -6.00
C TYR A 63 3.88 1.90 -6.26
N ILE A 64 3.09 2.88 -6.72
CA ILE A 64 1.70 2.65 -7.11
C ILE A 64 1.61 1.64 -8.25
N GLY A 65 2.44 1.79 -9.28
CA GLY A 65 2.48 0.86 -10.41
C GLY A 65 2.82 -0.57 -9.98
N TRP A 66 3.78 -0.73 -9.08
CA TRP A 66 4.10 -2.02 -8.46
C TRP A 66 2.94 -2.55 -7.62
N TYR A 67 2.34 -1.72 -6.77
CA TYR A 67 1.23 -2.11 -5.90
C TYR A 67 0.03 -2.64 -6.69
N VAL A 68 -0.37 -1.93 -7.75
CA VAL A 68 -1.47 -2.33 -8.64
C VAL A 68 -1.15 -3.66 -9.34
N LYS A 69 0.07 -3.84 -9.86
CA LYS A 69 0.49 -5.11 -10.47
C LYS A 69 0.40 -6.27 -9.48
N ASN A 70 0.84 -6.08 -8.24
CA ASN A 70 0.81 -7.13 -7.22
C ASN A 70 -0.61 -7.45 -6.76
N LEU A 71 -1.49 -6.46 -6.68
CA LEU A 71 -2.89 -6.69 -6.36
C LEU A 71 -3.58 -7.53 -7.46
N LEU A 72 -3.31 -7.21 -8.73
CA LEU A 72 -3.80 -7.99 -9.87
C LEU A 72 -3.24 -9.41 -9.88
N LEU A 73 -1.94 -9.59 -9.62
CA LEU A 73 -1.33 -10.91 -9.49
C LEU A 73 -1.96 -11.70 -8.34
N THR A 74 -2.20 -11.07 -7.18
CA THR A 74 -2.85 -11.73 -6.04
C THR A 74 -4.26 -12.18 -6.39
N HIS A 75 -5.03 -11.35 -7.10
CA HIS A 75 -6.37 -11.72 -7.60
C HIS A 75 -6.32 -12.88 -8.62
N CYS A 76 -5.40 -12.83 -9.59
CA CYS A 76 -5.21 -13.90 -10.57
C CYS A 76 -4.79 -15.21 -9.90
N LEU A 77 -3.82 -15.18 -8.99
CA LEU A 77 -3.37 -16.37 -8.25
C LEU A 77 -4.49 -16.96 -7.40
N ARG A 78 -5.33 -16.11 -6.79
CA ARG A 78 -6.50 -16.55 -6.02
C ARG A 78 -7.59 -17.17 -6.91
N MET A 79 -7.80 -16.66 -8.13
CA MET A 79 -8.69 -17.31 -9.10
C MET A 79 -8.14 -18.65 -9.58
N LEU A 80 -6.85 -18.72 -9.91
CA LEU A 80 -6.21 -19.96 -10.36
C LEU A 80 -6.24 -21.04 -9.26
N SER A 81 -6.01 -20.69 -8.00
CA SER A 81 -6.09 -21.66 -6.90
C SER A 81 -7.51 -22.17 -6.69
N LEU A 82 -8.53 -21.31 -6.81
CA LEU A 82 -9.94 -21.72 -6.75
C LEU A 82 -10.33 -22.61 -7.93
N CYS A 83 -9.84 -22.31 -9.14
CA CYS A 83 -10.05 -23.17 -10.31
C CYS A 83 -9.39 -24.54 -10.13
N ALA A 84 -8.16 -24.58 -9.63
CA ALA A 84 -7.45 -25.84 -9.33
C ALA A 84 -8.17 -26.65 -8.25
N LEU A 85 -8.68 -26.01 -7.19
CA LEU A 85 -9.47 -26.67 -6.16
C LEU A 85 -10.77 -27.25 -6.73
N ARG A 86 -11.48 -26.49 -7.59
CA ARG A 86 -12.69 -26.97 -8.26
C ARG A 86 -12.42 -28.16 -9.18
N GLN A 87 -11.35 -28.11 -9.96
CA GLN A 87 -10.96 -29.24 -10.82
C GLN A 87 -10.57 -30.47 -10.00
N SER A 88 -9.81 -30.31 -8.93
CA SER A 88 -9.45 -31.42 -8.03
C SER A 88 -10.68 -32.05 -7.37
N MET A 89 -11.64 -31.25 -6.93
CA MET A 89 -12.89 -31.73 -6.35
C MET A 89 -13.76 -32.47 -7.38
N MET A 90 -13.84 -31.94 -8.62
CA MET A 90 -14.60 -32.57 -9.70
C MET A 90 -13.97 -33.89 -10.17
N LEU A 91 -12.63 -33.96 -10.24
CA LEU A 91 -11.86 -35.18 -10.50
C LEU A 91 -12.05 -36.22 -9.38
N SER A 92 -12.04 -35.78 -8.12
CA SER A 92 -12.31 -36.66 -6.98
C SER A 92 -13.72 -37.26 -7.03
N MET A 93 -14.75 -36.47 -7.34
CA MET A 93 -16.13 -36.95 -7.48
C MET A 93 -16.30 -37.95 -8.63
N THR A 94 -15.57 -37.78 -9.73
CA THR A 94 -15.56 -38.73 -10.86
C THR A 94 -14.81 -40.03 -10.51
N LEU A 95 -13.69 -39.95 -9.79
CA LEU A 95 -12.94 -41.12 -9.31
C LEU A 95 -13.69 -41.92 -8.22
N LEU A 96 -14.50 -41.26 -7.41
CA LEU A 96 -15.39 -41.90 -6.42
C LEU A 96 -16.69 -42.45 -7.04
N GLY A 97 -16.91 -42.28 -8.35
CA GLY A 97 -18.05 -42.84 -9.08
C GLY A 97 -19.40 -42.23 -8.69
N ILE A 98 -19.42 -40.97 -8.24
CA ILE A 98 -20.64 -40.27 -7.77
C ILE A 98 -21.39 -39.57 -8.93
N ILE A 99 -20.91 -39.69 -10.16
CA ILE A 99 -21.58 -39.26 -11.41
C ILE A 99 -21.67 -40.48 -12.32
#